data_AF-A0A9Q0K3Q3-F1
#
_entry.id   AF-A0A9Q0K3Q3-F1
#
_cell.length_a   1.000
_cell.length_b   1.000
_cell.length_c   1.000
_cell.angle_alpha   90.00
_cell.angle_beta   90.00
_cell.angle_gamma   90.00
#
_symmetry.space_group_name_H-M   'P 1'
#
loop_
_entity.id
_entity.type
_entity.pdbx_description
1 polymer ?
#
loop_
_entity_poly.entity_id
_entity_poly.type
_entity_poly.pdbx_seq_one_letter_code
_entity_poly.pdbx_strand_id
1 'polypeptide(L)'
;MAMPMMRHGLQAALRSGARTAPPKRSFASSANHDDVFYHSHEAEKWEKISYVGIAACTVFAIYNLSKGHPHYEEPPPYPYLRIRNKEFPWGDHGLFEKKHKDH
;
A
#
# COMPACT_ATOMS: atom_id res chain seq x y z
N MET A 1 -76.92 -51.42 -1.33
CA MET A 1 -75.68 -51.16 -2.09
C MET A 1 -75.93 -49.95 -2.98
N ALA A 2 -75.49 -48.76 -2.56
CA ALA A 2 -75.68 -47.52 -3.31
C ALA A 2 -74.36 -46.74 -3.27
N MET A 3 -73.78 -46.47 -4.44
CA MET A 3 -72.54 -45.71 -4.57
C MET A 3 -72.87 -44.22 -4.76
N PRO A 4 -72.29 -43.31 -3.96
CA PRO A 4 -72.25 -41.90 -4.31
C PRO A 4 -71.02 -41.63 -5.20
N MET A 5 -71.29 -41.13 -6.41
CA MET A 5 -70.30 -40.57 -7.31
C MET A 5 -69.84 -39.17 -6.86
N MET A 6 -68.53 -38.94 -7.03
CA MET A 6 -67.89 -37.69 -7.47
C MET A 6 -67.84 -36.49 -6.51
N ARG A 7 -66.63 -36.23 -5.98
CA ARG A 7 -66.09 -34.87 -5.78
C ARG A 7 -64.58 -34.87 -6.04
N HIS A 8 -64.19 -34.80 -7.31
CA HIS A 8 -62.83 -34.44 -7.73
C HIS A 8 -62.82 -32.94 -8.06
N GLY A 9 -62.02 -32.15 -7.35
CA GLY A 9 -61.83 -30.73 -7.67
C GLY A 9 -61.13 -29.97 -6.55
N LEU A 10 -59.97 -29.38 -6.89
CA LEU A 10 -59.18 -28.41 -6.11
C LEU A 10 -58.37 -28.94 -4.91
N GLN A 11 -57.38 -29.80 -5.18
CA GLN A 11 -56.19 -29.93 -4.31
C GLN A 11 -54.87 -29.82 -5.12
N ALA A 12 -54.90 -29.22 -6.31
CA ALA A 12 -53.76 -29.15 -7.23
C ALA A 12 -53.24 -27.73 -7.48
N ALA A 13 -53.45 -26.79 -6.53
CA ALA A 13 -53.02 -25.40 -6.68
C ALA A 13 -52.12 -24.88 -5.53
N LEU A 14 -51.55 -25.76 -4.70
CA LEU A 14 -50.68 -25.37 -3.57
C LEU A 14 -49.26 -25.97 -3.62
N ARG A 15 -48.88 -26.63 -4.72
CA ARG A 15 -47.52 -27.19 -4.91
C ARG A 15 -46.70 -26.53 -6.01
N SER A 16 -47.12 -25.37 -6.51
CA SER A 16 -46.30 -24.58 -7.43
C SER A 16 -45.72 -23.38 -6.68
N GLY A 17 -44.41 -23.45 -6.39
CA GLY A 17 -43.61 -22.22 -6.31
C GLY A 17 -43.02 -21.80 -4.97
N ALA A 18 -42.50 -22.72 -4.15
CA ALA A 18 -41.41 -22.34 -3.25
C ALA A 18 -40.10 -22.46 -4.03
N ARG A 19 -39.78 -21.47 -4.89
CA ARG A 19 -38.41 -21.29 -5.34
C ARG A 19 -37.63 -20.84 -4.12
N THR A 20 -36.88 -21.75 -3.49
CA THR A 20 -35.90 -21.36 -2.48
C THR A 20 -34.96 -20.36 -3.14
N ALA A 21 -34.97 -19.11 -2.67
CA ALA A 21 -34.02 -18.11 -3.13
C ALA A 21 -32.60 -18.69 -2.92
N PRO A 22 -31.69 -18.57 -3.89
CA PRO A 22 -30.32 -19.06 -3.71
C PRO A 22 -29.72 -18.42 -2.46
N PRO A 23 -28.98 -19.16 -1.62
CA PRO A 23 -28.40 -18.61 -0.40
C PRO A 23 -27.59 -17.37 -0.76
N LYS A 24 -27.98 -16.23 -0.18
CA LYS A 24 -27.33 -14.94 -0.42
C LYS A 24 -25.91 -15.07 0.13
N ARG A 25 -24.94 -15.29 -0.77
CA ARG A 25 -23.51 -15.35 -0.41
C ARG A 25 -23.12 -13.96 0.06
N SER A 26 -23.00 -13.78 1.37
CA SER A 26 -22.39 -12.57 1.92
C SER A 26 -20.89 -12.65 1.70
N PHE A 27 -20.28 -11.55 1.28
CA PHE A 27 -18.82 -11.45 1.24
C PHE A 27 -18.28 -11.52 2.67
N ALA A 28 -17.10 -12.12 2.85
CA ALA A 28 -16.40 -12.11 4.14
C ALA A 28 -16.11 -10.67 4.64
N SER A 29 -16.15 -9.69 3.74
CA SER A 29 -16.00 -8.25 4.01
C SER A 29 -17.35 -7.51 4.15
N SER A 30 -18.46 -8.18 4.42
CA SER A 30 -19.73 -7.49 4.63
C SER A 30 -19.64 -6.66 5.91
N ALA A 31 -19.42 -5.36 5.72
CA ALA A 31 -19.32 -4.34 6.75
C ALA A 31 -20.48 -4.42 7.75
N ASN A 32 -20.22 -4.99 8.92
CA ASN A 32 -21.07 -4.72 10.09
C ASN A 32 -20.85 -3.26 10.50
N HIS A 33 -21.84 -2.62 11.10
CA HIS A 33 -21.70 -1.22 11.54
C HIS A 33 -20.46 -1.02 12.44
N ASP A 34 -20.18 -2.01 13.29
CA ASP A 34 -19.00 -2.07 14.15
C ASP A 34 -17.68 -2.23 13.37
N ASP A 35 -17.72 -2.89 12.22
CA ASP A 35 -16.57 -3.12 11.34
C ASP A 35 -16.15 -1.83 10.61
N VAL A 36 -17.13 -1.04 10.16
CA VAL A 36 -16.88 0.29 9.56
C VAL A 36 -16.33 1.26 10.60
N PHE A 37 -16.93 1.26 11.79
CA PHE A 37 -16.46 2.08 12.91
C PHE A 37 -15.02 1.72 13.29
N TYR A 38 -14.72 0.42 13.45
CA TYR A 38 -13.37 -0.07 13.76
C TYR A 38 -12.35 0.30 12.68
N HIS A 39 -12.62 0.01 11.40
CA HIS A 39 -11.71 0.33 10.30
C HIS A 39 -11.42 1.83 10.18
N SER A 40 -12.42 2.68 10.40
CA SER A 40 -12.23 4.14 10.35
C SER A 40 -11.29 4.64 11.45
N HIS A 41 -11.43 4.11 12.67
CA HIS A 41 -10.56 4.43 13.80
C HIS A 41 -9.13 3.91 13.60
N GLU A 42 -8.97 2.74 12.98
CA GLU A 42 -7.65 2.20 12.65
C GLU A 42 -6.92 3.07 11.61
N ALA A 43 -7.63 3.52 10.57
CA ALA A 43 -7.08 4.43 9.58
C ALA A 43 -6.67 5.77 10.19
N GLU A 44 -7.52 6.36 11.03
CA GLU A 44 -7.23 7.63 11.72
C GLU A 44 -6.01 7.50 12.66
N LYS A 45 -5.86 6.35 13.35
CA LYS A 45 -4.68 6.05 14.17
C LYS A 45 -3.41 6.08 13.33
N TRP A 46 -3.40 5.39 12.20
CA TRP A 46 -2.23 5.35 11.32
C TRP A 46 -1.94 6.70 10.67
N GLU A 47 -2.98 7.46 10.30
CA GLU A 47 -2.84 8.82 9.82
C GLU A 47 -2.11 9.71 10.86
N LYS A 48 -2.52 9.66 12.12
CA LYS A 48 -1.86 10.40 13.21
C LYS A 48 -0.41 9.98 13.40
N ILE A 49 -0.12 8.68 13.37
CA ILE A 49 1.26 8.15 13.47
C ILE A 49 2.09 8.65 12.28
N SER A 50 1.52 8.65 11.07
CA SER A 50 2.18 9.18 9.88
C SER A 50 2.46 10.67 10.00
N TYR A 51 1.54 11.49 10.52
CA TYR A 51 1.81 12.91 10.77
C TYR A 51 2.96 13.13 11.76
N VAL A 52 3.03 12.33 12.83
CA VAL A 52 4.16 12.36 13.77
C VAL A 52 5.47 11.99 13.04
N GLY A 53 5.43 10.95 12.21
CA GLY A 53 6.57 10.55 11.38
C GLY A 53 7.03 11.65 10.42
N ILE A 54 6.09 12.31 9.73
CA ILE A 54 6.36 13.44 8.84
C ILE A 54 7.04 14.56 9.64
N ALA A 55 6.47 14.99 10.76
CA ALA A 55 7.05 16.05 11.58
C ALA A 55 8.47 15.72 12.05
N ALA A 56 8.70 14.50 12.53
CA ALA A 56 10.02 14.05 12.95
C ALA A 56 11.03 14.05 11.80
N CYS A 57 10.65 13.50 10.64
CA CYS A 57 11.49 13.49 9.44
C CYS A 57 11.80 14.92 8.94
N THR A 58 10.83 15.84 8.98
CA THR A 58 11.05 17.24 8.61
C THR A 58 12.04 17.93 9.54
N VAL A 59 11.89 17.76 10.87
CA VAL A 59 12.84 18.33 11.85
C VAL A 59 14.24 17.76 11.64
N PHE A 60 14.35 16.45 11.42
CA PHE A 60 15.63 15.80 11.16
C PHE A 60 16.28 16.26 9.85
N ALA A 61 15.48 16.46 8.80
CA ALA A 61 15.95 17.01 7.54
C ALA A 61 16.51 18.43 7.73
N ILE A 62 15.78 19.31 8.44
CA ILE A 62 16.26 20.66 8.76
C ILE A 62 17.60 20.59 9.51
N TYR A 63 17.70 19.72 10.51
CA TYR A 63 18.94 19.56 11.27
C TYR A 63 20.12 19.13 10.40
N ASN A 64 19.94 18.13 9.53
CA ASN A 64 21.03 17.65 8.65
C ASN A 64 21.41 18.69 7.59
N LEU A 65 20.42 19.37 6.99
CA LEU A 65 20.64 20.38 5.96
C LEU A 65 21.19 21.71 6.51
N SER A 66 20.99 21.99 7.80
CA SER A 66 21.56 23.19 8.46
C SER A 66 23.08 23.11 8.66
N LYS A 67 23.68 21.92 8.55
CA LYS A 67 25.11 21.73 8.72
C LYS A 67 25.82 21.89 7.38
N GLY A 68 26.98 22.56 7.41
CA GLY A 68 27.89 22.53 6.27
C GLY A 68 28.47 21.12 6.05
N HIS A 69 28.86 20.82 4.81
CA HIS A 69 29.61 19.60 4.48
C HIS A 69 31.05 19.98 4.11
N PRO A 70 31.98 20.05 5.08
CA PRO A 70 33.36 20.38 4.80
C PRO A 70 33.99 19.28 3.94
N HIS A 71 34.49 19.65 2.77
CA HIS A 71 35.36 18.79 2.00
C HIS A 71 36.77 18.89 2.60
N TYR A 72 37.36 17.74 2.86
CA TYR A 72 38.76 17.68 3.28
C TYR A 72 39.68 17.84 2.08
N GLU A 73 40.92 18.24 2.34
CA GLU A 73 41.96 18.22 1.33
C GLU A 73 42.09 16.83 0.72
N GLU A 74 42.36 16.80 -0.58
CA GLU A 74 42.47 15.55 -1.29
C GLU A 74 43.67 14.75 -0.76
N PRO A 75 43.50 13.46 -0.39
CA PRO A 75 44.63 12.64 0.00
C PRO A 75 45.66 12.55 -1.14
N PRO A 76 46.94 12.27 -0.81
CA PRO A 76 47.96 12.02 -1.80
C PRO A 76 47.53 10.94 -2.81
N PRO A 77 48.06 10.96 -4.05
CA PRO A 77 47.68 10.02 -5.10
C PRO A 77 48.25 8.63 -4.81
N TYR A 78 47.62 7.90 -3.89
CA TYR A 78 48.00 6.54 -3.57
C TYR A 78 47.71 5.62 -4.77
N PRO A 79 48.54 4.58 -5.01
CA PRO A 79 48.37 3.68 -6.17
C PRO A 79 47.03 2.94 -6.22
N TYR A 80 46.34 2.85 -5.08
CA TYR A 80 45.04 2.20 -4.98
C TYR A 80 43.84 3.17 -5.12
N LEU A 81 44.09 4.48 -5.19
CA LEU A 81 43.06 5.50 -5.43
C LEU A 81 43.02 5.84 -6.92
N ARG A 82 41.84 6.27 -7.39
CA ARG A 82 41.62 6.70 -8.79
C ARG A 82 42.06 5.69 -9.86
N ILE A 83 42.05 4.39 -9.55
CA ILE A 83 42.41 3.32 -10.51
C ILE A 83 41.45 3.33 -11.71
N ARG A 84 41.99 3.30 -12.93
CA ARG A 84 41.24 3.09 -14.17
C ARG A 84 41.83 1.94 -15.00
N ASN A 85 41.12 0.82 -15.03
CA ASN A 85 41.47 -0.32 -15.89
C ASN A 85 40.92 -0.16 -17.32
N LYS A 86 39.83 0.61 -17.48
CA LYS A 86 39.21 0.98 -18.74
C LYS A 86 38.58 2.37 -18.59
N GLU A 87 38.67 3.16 -19.64
CA GLU A 87 38.04 4.48 -19.68
C GLU A 87 36.51 4.40 -19.57
N PHE A 88 35.92 5.38 -18.90
CA PHE A 88 34.48 5.51 -18.88
C PHE A 88 33.98 6.04 -20.23
N PRO A 89 32.77 5.65 -20.67
CA PRO A 89 32.24 6.07 -21.95
C PRO A 89 31.89 7.57 -22.04
N TRP A 90 31.90 8.30 -20.91
CA TRP A 90 31.62 9.73 -20.82
C TRP A 90 32.85 10.58 -20.44
N GLY A 91 34.03 9.99 -20.34
CA GLY A 91 35.30 10.69 -20.07
C GLY A 91 35.95 10.38 -18.73
N ASP A 92 36.89 11.23 -18.32
CA ASP A 92 37.88 10.90 -17.27
C ASP A 92 37.31 10.88 -15.84
N HIS A 93 36.17 11.52 -15.59
CA HIS A 93 35.62 11.68 -14.25
C HIS A 93 34.55 10.63 -13.89
N GLY A 94 34.40 10.36 -12.59
CA GLY A 94 33.32 9.55 -12.04
C GLY A 94 31.94 10.07 -12.44
N LEU A 95 30.96 9.17 -12.55
CA LEU A 95 29.59 9.52 -12.99
C LEU A 95 28.94 10.63 -12.16
N PHE A 96 29.25 10.69 -10.86
CA PHE A 96 28.74 11.69 -9.93
C PHE A 96 29.88 12.51 -9.28
N GLU A 97 31.01 12.64 -9.97
CA GLU A 97 32.14 13.41 -9.45
C GLU A 97 31.88 14.91 -9.60
N LYS A 98 31.93 15.65 -8.49
CA LYS A 98 31.91 17.11 -8.51
C LYS A 98 33.31 17.60 -8.82
N LYS A 99 33.47 18.38 -9.88
CA LYS A 99 34.73 19.09 -10.14
C LYS A 99 34.99 20.06 -8.99
N HIS A 100 36.03 19.81 -8.21
CA HIS A 100 36.58 20.81 -7.31
C HIS A 100 37.15 21.93 -8.19
N LYS A 101 36.46 23.07 -8.24
CA LYS A 101 37.04 24.31 -8.76
C LYS A 101 37.85 24.89 -7.63
N ASP A 102 39.08 24.41 -7.47
CA ASP A 102 40.02 25.08 -6.60
C ASP A 102 40.62 26.26 -7.39
N HIS A 103 40.75 27.38 -6.68
CA HIS A 103 41.22 28.69 -7.14
C HIS A 103 42.65 28.64 -7.68
#